data_AF-A0A3D4CK50-F1
#
_entry.id   AF-A0A3D4CK50-F1
#
_cell.length_a   1.000
_cell.length_b   1.000
_cell.length_c   1.000
_cell.angle_alpha   90.00
_cell.angle_beta   90.00
_cell.angle_gamma   90.00
#
_symmetry.space_group_name_H-M   'P 1'
#
loop_
_entity.id
_entity.type
_entity.pdbx_description
1 polymer ?
#
loop_
_entity_poly.entity_id
_entity_poly.type
_entity_poly.pdbx_seq_one_letter_code
_entity_poly.pdbx_strand_id
1 'polypeptide(L)'
;MSDHDTHEYLDFAAISHHSEEEGKKIRKVIWNIFWVLLGITTVEVVLGIFYKDWGLSWHLVKMTFIGLTIAKAYYIVAYYMHMKDEWKNFRMAILVPYVLFALYLIYMVLTEAIYQHEFQKLFF
;
A
#
# COMPACT_ATOMS: atom_id res chain seq x y z
N MET A 1 -26.41 -27.11 37.55
CA MET A 1 -26.05 -26.47 36.27
C MET A 1 -27.35 -26.33 35.51
N SER A 2 -27.81 -25.09 35.25
CA SER A 2 -29.15 -24.89 34.68
C SER A 2 -29.13 -25.05 33.17
N ASP A 3 -30.26 -25.48 32.59
CA ASP A 3 -30.43 -25.68 31.15
C ASP A 3 -30.11 -24.39 30.34
N HIS A 4 -30.36 -23.23 30.93
CA HIS A 4 -30.11 -21.90 30.37
C HIS A 4 -28.61 -21.60 30.12
N ASP A 5 -27.73 -22.05 31.01
CA ASP A 5 -26.28 -21.83 30.88
C ASP A 5 -25.74 -22.60 29.66
N THR A 6 -26.24 -23.82 29.44
CA THR A 6 -25.81 -24.70 28.36
C THR A 6 -26.11 -24.11 26.97
N HIS A 7 -27.27 -23.48 26.81
CA HIS A 7 -27.63 -22.80 25.56
C HIS A 7 -26.77 -21.57 25.28
N GLU A 8 -26.40 -20.81 26.31
CA GLU A 8 -25.50 -19.65 26.17
C GLU A 8 -24.07 -20.05 25.78
N TYR A 9 -23.54 -21.15 26.35
CA TYR A 9 -22.25 -21.70 25.92
C TYR A 9 -22.29 -22.26 24.49
N LEU A 10 -23.41 -22.86 24.08
CA LEU A 10 -23.59 -23.38 22.72
C LEU A 10 -23.74 -22.26 21.69
N ASP A 11 -24.46 -21.18 22.02
CA ASP A 11 -24.55 -19.98 21.17
C ASP A 11 -23.20 -19.25 21.11
N PHE A 12 -22.49 -19.09 22.22
CA PHE A 12 -21.14 -18.51 22.23
C PHE A 12 -20.15 -19.34 21.41
N ALA A 13 -20.21 -20.68 21.51
CA ALA A 13 -19.40 -21.58 20.68
C ALA A 13 -19.77 -21.43 19.19
N ALA A 14 -21.06 -21.41 18.84
CA ALA A 14 -21.53 -21.23 17.46
C ALA A 14 -21.17 -19.86 16.85
N ILE A 15 -21.19 -18.78 17.64
CA ILE A 15 -20.74 -17.42 17.27
C ILE A 15 -19.19 -17.40 17.18
N SER A 16 -18.46 -18.07 18.07
CA SER A 16 -17.00 -18.16 17.96
C SER A 16 -16.53 -18.99 16.76
N HIS A 17 -17.42 -19.81 16.20
CA HIS A 17 -17.28 -20.46 14.90
C HIS A 17 -17.65 -19.56 13.71
N HIS A 18 -17.67 -18.23 13.88
CA HIS A 18 -17.62 -17.28 12.77
C HIS A 18 -16.33 -17.49 11.94
N SER A 19 -16.47 -18.35 10.93
CA SER A 19 -15.87 -18.21 9.61
C SER A 19 -14.36 -18.40 9.45
N GLU A 20 -13.85 -19.57 9.86
CA GLU A 20 -12.53 -20.02 9.41
C GLU A 20 -12.40 -20.01 7.86
N GLU A 21 -13.50 -20.31 7.15
CA GLU A 21 -13.49 -20.38 5.70
C GLU A 21 -13.39 -19.00 5.03
N GLU A 22 -14.04 -17.95 5.54
CA GLU A 22 -13.86 -16.60 4.97
C GLU A 22 -12.48 -16.05 5.33
N GLY A 23 -11.97 -16.31 6.54
CA GLY A 23 -10.61 -15.93 6.93
C GLY A 23 -9.52 -16.56 6.04
N LYS A 24 -9.72 -17.81 5.59
CA LYS A 24 -8.83 -18.47 4.61
C LYS A 24 -8.88 -17.77 3.25
N LYS A 25 -10.06 -17.37 2.76
CA LYS A 25 -10.23 -16.65 1.48
C LYS A 25 -9.54 -15.28 1.51
N ILE A 26 -9.75 -14.50 2.57
CA ILE A 26 -9.15 -13.17 2.74
C ILE A 26 -7.62 -13.25 2.78
N ARG A 27 -7.05 -14.18 3.57
CA ARG A 27 -5.59 -14.39 3.62
C ARG A 27 -5.00 -14.74 2.27
N LYS A 28 -5.68 -15.60 1.50
CA LYS A 28 -5.23 -15.99 0.15
C LYS A 28 -5.20 -14.79 -0.81
N VAL A 29 -6.22 -13.93 -0.75
CA VAL A 29 -6.27 -12.70 -1.56
C VAL A 29 -5.12 -11.75 -1.19
N ILE A 30 -4.87 -11.53 0.10
CA ILE A 30 -3.76 -10.69 0.58
C ILE A 30 -2.41 -11.21 0.06
N TRP A 31 -2.16 -12.51 0.18
CA TRP A 31 -0.94 -13.12 -0.32
C TRP A 31 -0.78 -12.98 -1.83
N ASN A 32 -1.88 -13.13 -2.60
CA ASN A 32 -1.83 -12.95 -4.04
C ASN A 32 -1.44 -11.52 -4.43
N ILE A 33 -2.07 -10.52 -3.80
CA ILE A 33 -1.77 -9.10 -4.05
C ILE A 33 -0.35 -8.75 -3.63
N PHE A 34 0.10 -9.28 -2.49
CA PHE A 34 1.47 -9.11 -2.01
C PHE A 34 2.48 -9.55 -3.07
N TRP A 35 2.32 -10.75 -3.63
CA TRP A 35 3.24 -11.25 -4.65
C TRP A 35 3.17 -10.45 -5.96
N VAL A 36 1.98 -9.99 -6.37
CA VAL A 36 1.83 -9.12 -7.54
C VAL A 36 2.55 -7.78 -7.32
N LEU A 37 2.31 -7.12 -6.18
CA LEU A 37 2.95 -5.84 -5.84
C LEU A 37 4.46 -5.99 -5.67
N LEU A 38 4.91 -7.09 -5.07
CA LEU A 38 6.32 -7.41 -4.94
C LEU A 38 6.96 -7.57 -6.32
N GLY A 39 6.35 -8.36 -7.22
CA GLY A 39 6.85 -8.55 -8.57
C GLY A 39 6.98 -7.24 -9.35
N ILE A 40 5.95 -6.39 -9.32
CA ILE A 40 6.00 -5.06 -9.95
C ILE A 40 7.12 -4.21 -9.34
N THR A 41 7.28 -4.25 -8.02
CA THR A 41 8.33 -3.49 -7.31
C THR A 41 9.72 -3.99 -7.64
N THR A 42 9.92 -5.31 -7.72
CA THR A 42 11.19 -5.90 -8.14
C THR A 42 11.55 -5.46 -9.55
N VAL A 43 10.60 -5.47 -10.49
CA VAL A 43 10.84 -5.00 -11.87
C VAL A 43 11.27 -3.54 -11.89
N GLU A 44 10.63 -2.65 -11.12
CA GLU A 44 11.06 -1.25 -11.05
C GLU A 44 12.48 -1.10 -10.49
N VAL A 45 12.81 -1.77 -9.39
CA VAL A 45 14.14 -1.66 -8.76
C VAL A 45 15.22 -2.17 -9.70
N VAL A 46 14.99 -3.30 -10.37
CA VAL A 46 15.91 -3.83 -11.39
C VAL A 46 16.08 -2.83 -12.53
N LEU A 47 14.98 -2.28 -13.06
CA LEU A 47 15.05 -1.27 -14.12
C LEU A 47 15.80 -0.02 -13.65
N GLY A 48 15.58 0.43 -12.41
CA GLY A 48 16.27 1.58 -11.82
C GLY A 48 17.77 1.38 -11.58
N ILE A 49 18.22 0.14 -11.35
CA ILE A 49 19.64 -0.17 -11.19
C ILE A 49 20.31 -0.32 -12.57
N PHE A 50 19.68 -1.07 -13.49
CA PHE A 50 20.30 -1.48 -14.75
C PHE A 50 20.01 -0.56 -15.94
N TYR A 51 19.24 0.53 -15.79
CA TYR A 51 18.87 1.39 -16.92
C TYR A 51 20.07 1.98 -17.68
N LYS A 52 21.17 2.28 -16.97
CA LYS A 52 22.40 2.81 -17.57
C LYS A 52 23.09 1.78 -18.46
N ASP A 53 23.14 0.53 -18.00
CA ASP A 53 23.80 -0.57 -18.71
C ASP A 53 23.03 -0.97 -19.98
N TRP A 54 21.71 -0.75 -19.99
CA TRP A 54 20.84 -1.03 -21.14
C TRP A 54 20.70 0.15 -22.12
N GLY A 55 21.40 1.26 -21.89
CA GLY A 55 21.33 2.45 -22.75
C GLY A 55 19.93 3.07 -22.82
N LEU A 56 19.09 2.85 -21.79
CA LEU A 56 17.73 3.37 -21.77
C LEU A 56 17.73 4.88 -21.54
N SER A 57 16.91 5.59 -22.32
CA SER A 57 16.70 7.02 -22.13
C SER A 57 16.13 7.30 -20.74
N TRP A 58 16.72 8.27 -20.04
CA TRP A 58 16.25 8.71 -18.74
C TRP A 58 14.77 9.14 -18.73
N HIS A 59 14.28 9.65 -19.86
CA HIS A 59 12.86 10.00 -19.99
C HIS A 59 11.95 8.77 -19.97
N LEU A 60 12.34 7.69 -20.66
CA LEU A 60 11.58 6.44 -20.68
C LEU A 60 11.53 5.81 -19.28
N VAL A 61 12.68 5.77 -18.58
CA VAL A 61 12.76 5.27 -17.21
C VAL A 61 11.78 6.01 -16.31
N LYS A 62 11.78 7.35 -16.34
CA LYS A 62 10.85 8.17 -15.54
C LYS A 62 9.38 7.87 -15.84
N MET A 63 9.02 7.73 -17.12
CA MET A 63 7.64 7.40 -17.51
C MET A 63 7.23 6.02 -17.02
N THR A 64 8.12 5.02 -17.12
CA THR A 64 7.88 3.67 -16.61
C THR A 64 7.70 3.66 -15.09
N PHE A 65 8.52 4.39 -14.34
CA PHE A 65 8.38 4.51 -12.89
C PHE A 65 7.04 5.13 -12.48
N ILE A 66 6.61 6.19 -13.16
CA ILE A 66 5.30 6.83 -12.89
C ILE A 66 4.16 5.85 -13.19
N GLY A 67 4.20 5.18 -14.35
CA GLY A 67 3.17 4.22 -14.75
C GLY A 67 3.06 3.03 -13.79
N LEU A 68 4.20 2.45 -13.39
CA LEU A 68 4.22 1.32 -12.46
C LEU A 68 3.82 1.75 -11.03
N THR A 69 4.12 2.98 -10.62
CA THR A 69 3.64 3.55 -9.35
C THR A 69 2.11 3.69 -9.34
N ILE A 70 1.51 4.16 -10.44
CA ILE A 70 0.05 4.25 -10.59
C ILE A 70 -0.58 2.85 -10.58
N ALA A 71 0.01 1.90 -11.29
CA ALA A 71 -0.47 0.52 -11.30
C ALA A 71 -0.48 -0.08 -9.89
N LYS A 72 0.59 0.09 -9.12
CA LYS A 72 0.66 -0.34 -7.71
C LYS A 72 -0.41 0.33 -6.86
N ALA A 73 -0.58 1.65 -6.98
CA ALA A 73 -1.60 2.39 -6.25
C ALA A 73 -2.99 1.86 -6.59
N TYR A 74 -3.28 1.56 -7.86
CA TYR A 74 -4.54 0.93 -8.27
C TYR A 74 -4.73 -0.44 -7.61
N TYR A 75 -3.74 -1.34 -7.65
CA TYR A 75 -3.84 -2.65 -7.00
C TYR A 75 -4.03 -2.53 -5.47
N ILE A 76 -3.36 -1.57 -4.84
CA ILE A 76 -3.53 -1.31 -3.41
C ILE A 76 -4.96 -0.81 -3.14
N VAL A 77 -5.43 0.20 -3.86
CA VAL A 77 -6.76 0.79 -3.65
C VAL A 77 -7.88 -0.21 -3.98
N ALA A 78 -7.81 -0.86 -5.14
CA ALA A 78 -8.83 -1.80 -5.58
C ALA A 78 -9.02 -2.96 -4.61
N TYR A 79 -7.97 -3.45 -3.95
CA TYR A 79 -8.10 -4.58 -3.03
C TYR A 79 -8.17 -4.19 -1.55
N TYR A 80 -7.42 -3.18 -1.09
CA TYR A 80 -7.47 -2.74 0.30
C TYR A 80 -8.66 -1.81 0.59
N MET A 81 -9.26 -1.16 -0.43
CA MET A 81 -10.48 -0.37 -0.24
C MET A 81 -11.77 -1.13 -0.57
N HIS A 82 -11.73 -2.15 -1.43
CA HIS A 82 -12.94 -2.94 -1.76
C HIS A 82 -13.22 -4.06 -0.76
N MET A 83 -12.26 -4.46 0.09
CA MET A 83 -12.53 -5.31 1.25
C MET A 83 -12.80 -4.47 2.51
N LYS A 84 -13.89 -3.68 2.61
CA LYS A 84 -14.14 -2.98 3.89
C LYS A 84 -15.48 -2.27 4.14
N ASP A 85 -16.62 -2.80 3.73
CA ASP A 85 -17.89 -2.18 4.15
C ASP A 85 -18.11 -2.19 5.68
N GLU A 86 -17.38 -3.01 6.44
CA GLU A 86 -17.53 -3.10 7.91
C GLU A 86 -16.59 -2.21 8.74
N TRP A 87 -15.46 -1.69 8.20
CA TRP A 87 -14.40 -1.09 9.04
C TRP A 87 -13.85 0.24 8.50
N LYS A 88 -14.75 1.18 8.22
CA LYS A 88 -14.44 2.55 7.76
C LYS A 88 -13.35 3.25 8.61
N ASN A 89 -13.32 3.00 9.92
CA ASN A 89 -12.36 3.62 10.84
C ASN A 89 -10.92 3.13 10.62
N PHE A 90 -10.72 1.84 10.37
CA PHE A 90 -9.39 1.28 10.17
C PHE A 90 -8.80 1.67 8.80
N ARG A 91 -9.65 1.96 7.80
CA ARG A 91 -9.20 2.56 6.54
C ARG A 91 -8.67 3.98 6.78
N MET A 92 -9.39 4.80 7.56
CA MET A 92 -8.99 6.17 7.84
C MET A 92 -7.72 6.23 8.70
N ALA A 93 -7.56 5.30 9.65
CA ALA A 93 -6.35 5.19 10.47
C ALA A 93 -5.07 4.94 9.67
N ILE A 94 -5.15 4.31 8.49
CA ILE A 94 -4.00 4.08 7.61
C ILE A 94 -3.87 5.18 6.56
N LEU A 95 -4.99 5.62 5.98
CA LEU A 95 -4.98 6.58 4.88
C LEU A 95 -4.52 7.98 5.35
N VAL A 96 -4.93 8.41 6.54
CA VAL A 96 -4.57 9.71 7.11
C VAL A 96 -3.05 9.87 7.31
N PRO A 97 -2.34 8.97 8.04
CA PRO A 97 -0.90 9.11 8.19
C PRO A 97 -0.16 8.94 6.86
N TYR A 98 -0.65 8.10 5.95
CA TYR A 98 -0.05 7.94 4.63
C TYR A 98 -0.09 9.23 3.80
N VAL A 99 -1.26 9.89 3.72
CA VAL A 99 -1.41 11.14 2.96
C VAL A 99 -0.66 12.28 3.62
N LEU A 100 -0.74 12.41 4.94
CA LEU A 100 -0.02 13.45 5.69
C LEU A 100 1.49 13.31 5.50
N PHE A 101 2.02 12.09 5.60
CA PHE A 101 3.43 11.81 5.39
C PHE A 101 3.86 12.12 3.94
N ALA A 102 3.07 11.73 2.94
CA ALA A 102 3.35 12.04 1.55
C ALA A 102 3.41 13.55 1.27
N LEU A 103 2.43 14.32 1.79
CA LEU A 103 2.43 15.78 1.67
C LEU A 103 3.62 16.42 2.37
N TYR A 104 3.99 15.92 3.55
CA TYR A 104 5.16 16.39 4.29
C TYR A 104 6.47 16.16 3.52
N LEU A 105 6.65 14.98 2.92
CA LEU A 105 7.83 14.70 2.10
C LEU A 105 7.90 15.58 0.85
N ILE A 106 6.77 15.81 0.17
CA ILE A 106 6.72 16.72 -0.97
C ILE A 106 7.11 18.13 -0.55
N TYR A 107 6.58 18.62 0.56
CA TYR A 107 6.95 19.92 1.11
C TYR A 107 8.45 20.02 1.39
N MET A 108 9.02 19.01 2.06
CA MET A 108 10.45 18.96 2.37
C MET A 108 11.30 19.05 1.08
N VAL A 109 11.07 18.15 0.11
CA VAL A 109 11.86 18.09 -1.12
C VAL A 109 11.73 19.37 -1.95
N LEU A 110 10.54 19.98 -2.02
CA LEU A 110 10.34 21.23 -2.74
C LEU A 110 11.07 22.39 -2.07
N THR A 111 10.99 22.51 -0.74
CA THR A 111 11.72 23.55 -0.02
C THR A 111 13.22 23.38 -0.20
N GLU A 112 13.75 22.17 -0.03
CA GLU A 112 15.17 21.88 -0.22
C GLU A 112 15.63 22.17 -1.65
N ALA A 113 14.85 21.80 -2.67
CA ALA A 113 15.17 22.10 -4.06
C ALA A 113 15.24 23.61 -4.35
N ILE A 114 14.33 24.41 -3.76
CA ILE A 114 14.35 25.87 -3.88
C ILE A 114 15.59 26.45 -3.19
N TYR A 115 15.90 26.02 -1.96
CA TYR A 115 17.09 26.47 -1.25
C TYR A 115 18.38 26.12 -1.99
N GLN A 116 18.49 24.91 -2.55
CA GLN A 116 19.65 24.49 -3.35
C GLN A 116 19.81 25.35 -4.60
N HIS A 117 18.71 25.66 -5.31
CA HIS A 117 18.74 26.51 -6.50
C HIS A 117 19.17 27.95 -6.20
N GLU A 118 18.66 28.53 -5.12
CA GLU A 118 19.05 29.88 -4.70
C GLU A 118 20.48 29.91 -4.15
N PHE A 119 20.90 28.88 -3.40
CA PHE A 119 22.29 28.74 -2.95
C PHE A 119 23.27 28.65 -4.13
N GLN A 120 22.94 27.85 -5.15
CA GLN A 120 23.79 27.71 -6.33
C GLN A 120 23.98 29.06 -7.04
N LYS A 121 22.93 29.88 -7.20
CA LYS A 121 23.02 31.23 -7.78
C LYS A 121 23.82 32.22 -6.95
N LEU A 122 23.89 32.01 -5.64
CA LEU A 122 24.54 32.94 -4.71
C LEU A 122 26.06 32.72 -4.62
N PHE A 123 26.50 31.48 -4.84
CA PHE A 123 27.90 31.06 -4.69
C PHE A 123 28.61 30.76 -6.02
N PHE A 124 27.89 30.57 -7.13
CA PHE A 124 28.43 30.31 -8.46
C PHE A 124 27.73 31.20 -9.51
#